data_AF-A0A453CCW8-F1
#
_entry.id   AF-A0A453CCW8-F1
#
_cell.length_a   1.000
_cell.length_b   1.000
_cell.length_c   1.000
_cell.angle_alpha   90.00
_cell.angle_beta   90.00
_cell.angle_gamma   90.00
#
_symmetry.space_group_name_H-M   'P 1'
#
loop_
_entity.id
_entity.type
_entity.pdbx_description
1 polymer ?
#
loop_
_entity_poly.entity_id
_entity_poly.type
_entity_poly.pdbx_seq_one_letter_code
_entity_poly.pdbx_strand_id
1 'polypeptide(L)'
;MGRLAVAAAVAAWAIPIAALVDSIVPDPYMDEIFHVPQAQHYCRGDFLTWDPMITTPPGLYYISLAYLASLFPGAWAIKVAEAFDPLCTTALLRSTNVIMAMVCGVLVHDLLLCIKPGIGKTKATAYAILVALYPVHWFFTFLYYTDVASLASVLAMYLSCLKKRFWVSALVSV
;
A
#
# COMPACT_ATOMS: atom_id res chain seq x y z
N MET A 1 -3.57 -18.74 -10.89
CA MET A 1 -4.55 -18.87 -9.80
C MET A 1 -4.00 -18.45 -8.44
N GLY A 2 -2.81 -18.91 -8.00
CA GLY A 2 -2.27 -18.58 -6.66
C GLY A 2 -2.24 -17.08 -6.31
N ARG A 3 -1.69 -16.22 -7.18
CA ARG A 3 -1.69 -14.75 -6.96
C ARG A 3 -3.07 -14.16 -6.67
N LEU A 4 -4.06 -14.48 -7.54
CA LEU A 4 -5.43 -14.00 -7.38
C LEU A 4 -6.07 -14.55 -6.11
N ALA A 5 -5.81 -15.81 -5.76
CA ALA A 5 -6.30 -16.40 -4.52
C ALA A 5 -5.71 -15.69 -3.28
N VAL A 6 -4.43 -15.34 -3.28
CA VAL A 6 -3.81 -14.56 -2.19
C VAL A 6 -4.43 -13.17 -2.11
N ALA A 7 -4.51 -12.44 -3.21
CA ALA A 7 -5.09 -11.10 -3.23
C ALA A 7 -6.56 -11.10 -2.75
N ALA A 8 -7.37 -12.04 -3.25
CA ALA A 8 -8.77 -12.18 -2.84
C ALA A 8 -8.89 -12.57 -1.37
N ALA A 9 -8.05 -13.47 -0.85
CA ALA A 9 -8.04 -13.84 0.55
C ALA A 9 -7.67 -12.65 1.45
N VAL A 10 -6.65 -11.87 1.07
CA VAL A 10 -6.25 -10.66 1.80
C VAL A 10 -7.37 -9.62 1.78
N ALA A 11 -7.96 -9.35 0.62
CA ALA A 11 -9.10 -8.45 0.47
C ALA A 11 -10.29 -8.86 1.37
N ALA A 12 -10.59 -10.15 1.43
CA ALA A 12 -11.76 -10.67 2.14
C ALA A 12 -11.74 -10.39 3.65
N TRP A 13 -10.57 -10.31 4.29
CA TRP A 13 -10.48 -9.88 5.68
C TRP A 13 -10.14 -8.40 5.81
N ALA A 14 -9.25 -7.87 4.98
CA ALA A 14 -8.72 -6.52 5.16
C ALA A 14 -9.78 -5.45 4.86
N ILE A 15 -10.60 -5.60 3.82
CA ILE A 15 -11.62 -4.60 3.48
C ILE A 15 -12.68 -4.43 4.59
N PRO A 16 -13.34 -5.50 5.09
CA PRO A 16 -14.35 -5.34 6.14
C PRO A 16 -13.75 -4.85 7.46
N ILE A 17 -12.51 -5.26 7.80
CA ILE A 17 -11.84 -4.76 9.01
C ILE A 17 -11.45 -3.29 8.85
N ALA A 18 -10.94 -2.88 7.69
CA ALA A 18 -10.66 -1.47 7.41
C ALA A 18 -11.91 -0.61 7.57
N ALA A 19 -13.04 -1.04 7.00
CA ALA A 19 -14.32 -0.34 7.16
C ALA A 19 -14.77 -0.25 8.63
N LEU A 20 -14.53 -1.30 9.43
CA LEU A 20 -14.81 -1.27 10.86
C LEU A 20 -13.87 -0.30 11.60
N VAL A 21 -12.57 -0.33 11.31
CA VAL A 21 -11.58 0.60 11.90
C VAL A 21 -11.96 2.04 11.59
N ASP A 22 -12.27 2.35 10.33
CA ASP A 22 -12.68 3.69 9.91
C ASP A 22 -13.99 4.14 10.57
N SER A 23 -14.90 3.22 10.88
CA SER A 23 -16.13 3.55 11.60
C SER A 23 -15.92 3.83 13.10
N ILE A 24 -14.90 3.23 13.72
CA ILE A 24 -14.60 3.37 15.15
C ILE A 24 -13.63 4.53 15.39
N VAL A 25 -12.65 4.70 14.50
CA VAL A 25 -11.57 5.70 14.59
C VAL A 25 -11.53 6.51 13.27
N PRO A 26 -12.51 7.40 13.05
CA PRO A 26 -12.60 8.15 11.79
C PRO A 26 -11.49 9.20 11.63
N ASP A 27 -10.99 9.72 12.74
CA ASP A 27 -9.95 10.74 12.77
C ASP A 27 -8.54 10.13 12.66
N PRO A 28 -7.54 10.89 12.15
CA PRO A 28 -6.16 10.44 12.11
C PRO A 28 -5.65 10.01 13.50
N TYR A 29 -5.06 8.82 13.57
CA TYR A 29 -4.56 8.20 14.79
C TYR A 29 -3.02 8.12 14.80
N MET A 30 -2.41 8.44 15.95
CA MET A 30 -0.95 8.43 16.14
C MET A 30 -0.23 9.29 15.07
N ASP A 31 0.67 8.73 14.26
CA ASP A 31 1.47 9.48 13.30
C ASP A 31 0.65 9.89 12.05
N GLU A 32 -0.57 9.36 11.89
CA GLU A 32 -1.48 9.82 10.82
C GLU A 32 -1.81 11.31 10.96
N ILE A 33 -1.71 11.89 12.17
CA ILE A 33 -1.90 13.33 12.38
C ILE A 33 -0.90 14.17 11.58
N PHE A 34 0.27 13.61 11.22
CA PHE A 34 1.26 14.24 10.35
C PHE A 34 1.06 13.81 8.89
N HIS A 35 0.87 12.50 8.65
CA HIS A 35 0.79 11.95 7.30
C HIS A 35 -0.49 12.35 6.53
N VAL A 36 -1.64 12.39 7.19
CA VAL A 36 -2.93 12.70 6.53
C VAL A 36 -2.97 14.14 6.04
N PRO A 37 -2.67 15.17 6.86
CA PRO A 37 -2.60 16.55 6.37
C PRO A 37 -1.56 16.73 5.27
N GLN A 38 -0.39 16.08 5.39
CA GLN A 38 0.65 16.13 4.36
C GLN A 38 0.16 15.55 3.01
N ALA A 39 -0.52 14.41 3.03
CA ALA A 39 -1.11 13.83 1.82
C ALA A 39 -2.18 14.75 1.21
N GLN A 40 -2.97 15.43 2.04
CA GLN A 40 -3.97 16.40 1.58
C GLN A 40 -3.34 17.63 0.91
N HIS A 41 -2.19 18.13 1.38
CA HIS A 41 -1.42 19.16 0.65
C HIS A 41 -1.08 18.69 -0.76
N TYR A 42 -0.60 17.45 -0.88
CA TYR A 42 -0.25 16.86 -2.17
C TYR A 42 -1.47 16.64 -3.06
N CYS A 43 -2.62 16.27 -2.49
CA CYS A 43 -3.90 16.20 -3.21
C CYS A 43 -4.32 17.54 -3.80
N ARG A 44 -4.06 18.65 -3.09
CA ARG A 44 -4.25 20.03 -3.56
C ARG A 44 -3.17 20.51 -4.53
N GLY A 45 -2.21 19.66 -4.90
CA GLY A 45 -1.10 20.01 -5.78
C GLY A 45 -0.01 20.85 -5.11
N ASP A 46 -0.07 21.03 -3.79
CA ASP A 46 0.96 21.69 -3.00
C ASP A 46 2.05 20.67 -2.62
N PHE A 47 2.98 20.47 -3.54
CA PHE A 47 4.12 19.56 -3.35
C PHE A 47 5.31 20.19 -2.62
N LEU A 48 5.24 21.50 -2.34
CA LEU A 48 6.35 22.25 -1.73
C LEU A 48 6.22 22.34 -0.21
N THR A 49 5.01 22.22 0.33
CA THR A 49 4.80 22.12 1.78
C THR A 49 5.24 20.76 2.32
N TRP A 50 5.97 20.78 3.43
CA TRP A 50 6.43 19.59 4.15
C TRP A 50 6.30 19.77 5.66
N ASP A 51 5.63 18.83 6.34
CA ASP A 51 5.58 18.80 7.79
C ASP A 51 6.93 18.34 8.36
N PRO A 52 7.58 19.13 9.23
CA PRO A 52 8.91 18.83 9.75
C PRO A 52 8.96 17.60 10.67
N MET A 53 7.83 17.08 11.15
CA MET A 53 7.77 15.86 11.97
C MET A 53 7.87 14.59 11.11
N ILE A 54 7.71 14.70 9.79
CA ILE A 54 7.80 13.55 8.88
C ILE A 54 9.27 13.31 8.53
N THR A 55 9.79 12.18 9.02
CA THR A 55 11.18 11.75 8.78
C THR A 55 11.32 10.67 7.70
N THR A 56 10.23 10.32 7.02
CA THR A 56 10.18 9.31 5.94
C THR A 56 10.11 9.98 4.57
N PRO A 57 10.62 9.35 3.49
CA PRO A 57 10.44 9.86 2.13
C PRO A 57 8.96 9.99 1.71
N PRO A 58 8.64 10.86 0.73
CA PRO A 58 7.26 11.14 0.28
C PRO A 58 6.59 10.00 -0.53
N GLY A 59 7.22 8.82 -0.65
CA GLY A 59 6.78 7.75 -1.54
C GLY A 59 5.33 7.32 -1.35
N LEU A 60 4.86 7.23 -0.10
CA LEU A 60 3.47 6.88 0.23
C LEU A 60 2.46 7.85 -0.39
N TYR A 61 2.78 9.14 -0.42
CA TYR A 61 1.87 10.17 -0.92
C TYR A 61 1.72 10.07 -2.44
N TYR A 62 2.81 9.86 -3.17
CA TYR A 62 2.76 9.64 -4.61
C TYR A 62 2.02 8.36 -4.98
N ILE A 63 2.21 7.30 -4.20
CA ILE A 63 1.44 6.06 -4.35
C ILE A 63 -0.06 6.33 -4.17
N SER A 64 -0.42 7.10 -3.13
CA SER A 64 -1.81 7.43 -2.82
C SER A 64 -2.44 8.27 -3.93
N LEU A 65 -1.73 9.30 -4.41
CA LEU A 65 -2.14 10.10 -5.57
C LEU A 65 -2.38 9.25 -6.82
N ALA A 66 -1.45 8.33 -7.14
CA ALA A 66 -1.58 7.44 -8.29
C ALA A 66 -2.79 6.50 -8.14
N TYR A 67 -3.01 5.98 -6.93
CA TYR A 67 -4.18 5.15 -6.61
C TYR A 67 -5.49 5.94 -6.77
N LEU A 68 -5.57 7.15 -6.22
CA LEU A 68 -6.74 8.04 -6.36
C LEU A 68 -7.00 8.41 -7.82
N ALA A 69 -5.97 8.77 -8.58
CA ALA A 69 -6.07 9.06 -10.00
C ALA A 69 -6.60 7.84 -10.79
N SER A 70 -6.25 6.62 -10.37
CA SER A 70 -6.75 5.39 -11.00
C SER A 70 -8.23 5.12 -10.73
N LEU A 71 -8.75 5.54 -9.56
CA LEU A 71 -10.17 5.43 -9.22
C LEU A 71 -11.01 6.53 -9.87
N PHE A 72 -10.44 7.73 -10.03
CA PHE A 72 -11.12 8.91 -10.55
C PHE A 72 -10.39 9.52 -11.77
N PRO A 73 -10.25 8.77 -12.88
CA PRO A 73 -9.45 9.20 -14.03
C PRO A 73 -9.98 10.49 -14.69
N GLY A 74 -11.30 10.73 -14.63
CA GLY A 74 -11.92 11.96 -15.12
C GLY A 74 -11.54 13.20 -14.31
N ALA A 75 -11.50 13.09 -12.98
CA ALA A 75 -11.05 14.19 -12.11
C ALA A 75 -9.57 14.51 -12.32
N TRP A 76 -8.74 13.47 -12.52
CA TRP A 76 -7.32 13.62 -12.85
C TRP A 76 -7.10 14.31 -14.20
N ALA A 77 -7.82 13.91 -15.24
CA ALA A 77 -7.66 14.43 -16.60
C ALA A 77 -7.93 15.93 -16.72
N ILE A 78 -8.82 16.48 -15.87
CA ILE A 78 -9.18 17.90 -15.87
C ILE A 78 -8.17 18.73 -15.05
N LYS A 79 -7.16 18.11 -14.42
CA LYS A 79 -6.10 18.75 -13.60
C LYS A 79 -6.64 19.71 -12.54
N VAL A 80 -7.85 19.47 -12.04
CA VAL A 80 -8.40 20.28 -10.97
C VAL A 80 -7.84 19.73 -9.67
N ALA A 81 -6.73 20.28 -9.20
CA ALA A 81 -6.15 19.90 -7.91
C ALA A 81 -7.16 20.07 -6.76
N GLU A 82 -8.06 21.05 -6.88
CA GLU A 82 -9.18 21.26 -5.95
C GLU A 82 -10.24 20.14 -5.97
N ALA A 83 -10.27 19.29 -7.01
CA ALA A 83 -11.21 18.17 -7.09
C ALA A 83 -10.77 16.94 -6.26
N PHE A 84 -9.47 16.84 -5.93
CA PHE A 84 -8.93 15.71 -5.17
C PHE A 84 -8.99 15.91 -3.65
N ASP A 85 -8.98 17.16 -3.19
CA ASP A 85 -9.04 17.50 -1.76
C ASP A 85 -10.24 16.86 -1.02
N PRO A 86 -11.50 16.94 -1.51
CA PRO A 86 -12.63 16.28 -0.85
C PRO A 86 -12.59 14.74 -0.96
N LEU A 87 -11.79 14.19 -1.88
CA LEU A 87 -11.62 12.74 -2.02
C LEU A 87 -10.54 12.21 -1.06
N CYS A 88 -9.55 13.01 -0.70
CA CYS A 88 -8.44 12.64 0.20
C CYS A 88 -8.82 12.59 1.69
N THR A 89 -9.90 11.86 1.95
CA THR A 89 -10.34 11.49 3.31
C THR A 89 -9.39 10.48 3.94
N THR A 90 -9.33 10.44 5.28
CA THR A 90 -8.54 9.47 6.04
C THR A 90 -8.80 8.03 5.59
N ALA A 91 -10.07 7.65 5.41
CA ALA A 91 -10.46 6.30 4.99
C ALA A 91 -9.90 5.93 3.60
N LEU A 92 -9.94 6.86 2.64
CA LEU A 92 -9.42 6.60 1.30
C LEU A 92 -7.89 6.60 1.25
N LEU A 93 -7.24 7.38 2.12
CA LEU A 93 -5.79 7.28 2.31
C LEU A 93 -5.43 5.92 2.94
N ARG A 94 -6.09 5.50 4.02
CA ARG A 94 -5.91 4.17 4.66
C ARG A 94 -6.14 3.01 3.70
N SER A 95 -7.10 3.12 2.78
CA SER A 95 -7.34 2.07 1.78
C SER A 95 -6.13 1.85 0.85
N THR A 96 -5.24 2.84 0.71
CA THR A 96 -3.94 2.66 0.03
C THR A 96 -3.12 1.53 0.67
N ASN A 97 -3.09 1.46 2.01
CA ASN A 97 -2.37 0.39 2.71
C ASN A 97 -3.08 -0.96 2.60
N VAL A 98 -4.40 -0.99 2.50
CA VAL A 98 -5.15 -2.22 2.18
C VAL A 98 -4.75 -2.74 0.80
N ILE A 99 -4.64 -1.86 -0.21
CA ILE A 99 -4.15 -2.23 -1.54
C ILE A 99 -2.71 -2.74 -1.46
N MET A 100 -1.83 -2.05 -0.74
CA MET A 100 -0.43 -2.44 -0.63
C MET A 100 -0.23 -3.73 0.18
N ALA A 101 -1.10 -4.06 1.13
CA ALA A 101 -1.09 -5.35 1.81
C ALA A 101 -1.43 -6.51 0.86
N MET A 102 -2.39 -6.31 -0.06
CA MET A 102 -2.66 -7.29 -1.12
C MET A 102 -1.45 -7.48 -2.04
N VAL A 103 -0.79 -6.37 -2.41
CA VAL A 103 0.45 -6.40 -3.20
C VAL A 103 1.55 -7.16 -2.46
N CYS A 104 1.75 -6.89 -1.16
CA CYS A 104 2.69 -7.61 -0.31
C CYS A 104 2.42 -9.11 -0.34
N GLY A 105 1.18 -9.54 -0.12
CA GLY A 105 0.80 -10.96 -0.16
C GLY A 105 1.13 -11.62 -1.50
N VAL A 106 0.82 -10.96 -2.62
CA VAL A 106 1.16 -11.44 -3.97
C VAL A 106 2.67 -11.53 -4.18
N LEU A 107 3.41 -10.53 -3.70
CA LEU A 107 4.88 -10.51 -3.79
C LEU A 107 5.50 -11.63 -2.97
N VAL A 108 5.06 -11.91 -1.73
CA VAL A 108 5.62 -13.03 -0.96
C VAL A 108 5.23 -14.37 -1.58
N HIS A 109 4.03 -14.53 -2.15
CA HIS A 109 3.68 -15.73 -2.91
C HIS A 109 4.68 -15.99 -4.04
N ASP A 110 4.99 -14.97 -4.83
CA ASP A 110 5.94 -15.10 -5.95
C ASP A 110 7.37 -15.31 -5.47
N LEU A 111 7.74 -14.65 -4.37
CA LEU A 111 9.03 -14.82 -3.74
C LEU A 111 9.21 -16.26 -3.28
N LEU A 112 8.23 -16.83 -2.57
CA LEU A 112 8.25 -18.22 -2.11
C LEU A 112 8.45 -19.21 -3.26
N LEU A 113 7.78 -18.99 -4.40
CA LEU A 113 7.98 -19.80 -5.60
C LEU A 113 9.37 -19.62 -6.23
N CYS A 114 9.98 -18.45 -6.07
CA CYS A 114 11.32 -18.15 -6.58
C CYS A 114 12.43 -18.75 -5.69
N ILE A 115 12.31 -18.62 -4.36
CA ILE A 115 13.37 -19.04 -3.42
C ILE A 115 13.28 -20.50 -3.00
N LYS A 116 12.11 -21.15 -3.13
CA LYS A 116 11.90 -22.56 -2.81
C LYS A 116 11.34 -23.34 -4.01
N PRO A 117 12.18 -23.65 -5.02
CA PRO A 117 11.78 -24.50 -6.13
C PRO A 117 11.26 -25.84 -5.59
N GLY A 118 10.00 -26.17 -5.88
CA GLY A 118 9.36 -27.41 -5.43
C GLY A 118 8.37 -27.29 -4.26
N ILE A 119 8.20 -26.11 -3.65
CA ILE A 119 7.20 -25.90 -2.58
C ILE A 119 5.75 -26.18 -3.06
N GLY A 120 5.49 -26.03 -4.35
CA GLY A 120 4.16 -26.15 -4.94
C GLY A 120 3.30 -24.91 -4.72
N LYS A 121 2.41 -24.62 -5.67
CA LYS A 121 1.60 -23.39 -5.69
C LYS A 121 0.65 -23.29 -4.49
N THR A 122 0.07 -24.40 -4.07
CA THR A 122 -0.90 -24.43 -2.95
C THR A 122 -0.23 -24.06 -1.63
N LYS A 123 0.93 -24.64 -1.32
CA LYS A 123 1.67 -24.32 -0.08
C LYS A 123 2.20 -22.89 -0.10
N ALA A 124 2.73 -22.42 -1.24
CA ALA A 124 3.13 -21.02 -1.39
C ALA A 124 1.95 -20.04 -1.17
N THR A 125 0.76 -20.36 -1.68
CA THR A 125 -0.46 -19.58 -1.46
C THR A 125 -0.83 -19.56 0.02
N ALA A 126 -0.87 -20.72 0.68
CA ALA A 126 -1.19 -20.80 2.11
C ALA A 126 -0.20 -20.03 2.99
N TYR A 127 1.10 -20.18 2.74
CA TYR A 127 2.13 -19.44 3.48
C TYR A 127 2.08 -17.94 3.23
N ALA A 128 1.80 -17.50 2.01
CA ALA A 128 1.63 -16.08 1.72
C ALA A 128 0.45 -15.47 2.49
N ILE A 129 -0.69 -16.19 2.58
CA ILE A 129 -1.84 -15.76 3.37
C ILE A 129 -1.49 -15.73 4.87
N LEU A 130 -0.80 -16.75 5.39
CA LEU A 130 -0.38 -16.80 6.79
C LEU A 130 0.57 -15.66 7.16
N VAL A 131 1.53 -15.33 6.28
CA VAL A 131 2.44 -14.20 6.49
C VAL A 131 1.71 -12.87 6.43
N ALA A 132 0.72 -12.71 5.54
CA ALA A 132 -0.11 -11.50 5.49
C ALA A 132 -0.96 -11.29 6.76
N LEU A 133 -1.28 -12.36 7.49
CA LEU A 133 -1.97 -12.30 8.78
C LEU A 133 -1.01 -12.06 9.96
N TYR A 134 0.30 -11.90 9.72
CA TYR A 134 1.25 -11.65 10.79
C TYR A 134 0.87 -10.36 11.55
N PRO A 135 0.78 -10.37 12.89
CA PRO A 135 0.14 -9.30 13.65
C PRO A 135 0.68 -7.89 13.36
N VAL A 136 1.99 -7.76 13.14
CA VAL A 136 2.61 -6.47 12.83
C VAL A 136 2.15 -5.94 11.47
N HIS A 137 2.17 -6.78 10.43
CA HIS A 137 1.71 -6.38 9.09
C HIS A 137 0.20 -6.11 9.08
N TRP A 138 -0.56 -6.96 9.77
CA TRP A 138 -2.00 -6.81 9.94
C TRP A 138 -2.35 -5.47 10.58
N PHE A 139 -1.65 -5.07 11.65
CA PHE A 139 -1.88 -3.80 12.33
C PHE A 139 -1.69 -2.60 11.39
N PHE A 140 -0.55 -2.51 10.70
CA PHE A 140 -0.26 -1.40 9.79
C PHE A 140 -1.07 -1.41 8.49
N THR A 141 -1.79 -2.49 8.18
CA THR A 141 -2.68 -2.56 7.00
C THR A 141 -3.81 -1.54 7.07
N PHE A 142 -4.24 -1.14 8.28
CA PHE A 142 -5.42 -0.30 8.50
C PHE A 142 -5.14 1.15 8.86
N LEU A 143 -3.87 1.51 9.04
CA LEU A 143 -3.45 2.88 9.35
C LEU A 143 -2.63 3.41 8.17
N TYR A 144 -2.70 4.70 7.90
CA TYR A 144 -2.01 5.38 6.80
C TYR A 144 -0.53 5.64 7.13
N TYR A 145 0.21 4.55 7.26
CA TYR A 145 1.63 4.50 7.62
C TYR A 145 2.49 4.09 6.43
N THR A 146 3.78 4.42 6.45
CA THR A 146 4.71 4.12 5.34
C THR A 146 5.19 2.65 5.32
N ASP A 147 4.98 1.90 6.41
CA ASP A 147 5.47 0.52 6.62
C ASP A 147 4.99 -0.47 5.55
N VAL A 148 3.71 -0.42 5.16
CA VAL A 148 3.15 -1.41 4.22
C VAL A 148 3.65 -1.16 2.81
N ALA A 149 3.67 0.10 2.37
CA ALA A 149 4.20 0.49 1.07
C ALA A 149 5.71 0.24 0.97
N SER A 150 6.49 0.58 2.01
CA SER A 150 7.93 0.31 2.04
C SER A 150 8.24 -1.20 2.04
N LEU A 151 7.47 -2.02 2.76
CA LEU A 151 7.58 -3.47 2.68
C LEU A 151 7.29 -3.98 1.27
N ALA A 152 6.27 -3.45 0.59
CA ALA A 152 5.97 -3.81 -0.80
C ALA A 152 7.16 -3.48 -1.73
N SER A 153 7.76 -2.30 -1.58
CA SER A 153 8.96 -1.88 -2.31
C SER A 153 10.13 -2.85 -2.08
N VAL A 154 10.43 -3.19 -0.81
CA VAL A 154 11.51 -4.14 -0.46
C VAL A 154 11.26 -5.53 -1.06
N LEU A 155 10.04 -6.05 -0.95
CA LEU A 155 9.67 -7.35 -1.53
C LEU A 155 9.78 -7.36 -3.06
N ALA A 156 9.31 -6.28 -3.71
CA ALA A 156 9.36 -6.12 -5.16
C ALA A 156 10.81 -5.99 -5.67
N MET A 157 11.64 -5.22 -4.96
CA MET A 157 13.07 -5.08 -5.22
C MET A 157 13.73 -6.45 -5.13
N TYR A 158 13.54 -7.15 -4.01
CA TYR A 158 14.20 -8.43 -3.78
C TYR A 158 13.79 -9.49 -4.82
N LEU A 159 12.49 -9.60 -5.12
CA LEU A 159 11.98 -10.48 -6.17
C LEU A 159 12.56 -10.14 -7.55
N SER A 160 12.70 -8.85 -7.87
CA SER A 160 13.27 -8.39 -9.15
C SER A 160 14.76 -8.69 -9.24
N CYS A 161 15.50 -8.51 -8.16
CA CYS A 161 16.92 -8.87 -8.04
C CYS A 161 17.12 -10.38 -8.29
N LEU A 162 16.34 -11.24 -7.64
CA LEU A 162 16.40 -12.70 -7.84
C LEU A 162 16.07 -13.10 -9.28
N LYS A 163 15.19 -12.35 -9.95
CA LYS A 163 14.85 -12.55 -11.38
C LYS A 163 15.84 -11.90 -12.35
N LYS A 164 16.97 -11.36 -11.86
CA LYS A 164 17.99 -10.64 -12.64
C LYS A 164 17.45 -9.43 -13.42
N ARG A 165 16.38 -8.80 -12.92
CA ARG A 165 15.76 -7.59 -13.48
C ARG A 165 16.28 -6.36 -12.74
N PHE A 166 17.57 -6.07 -12.90
CA PHE A 166 18.26 -5.07 -12.07
C PHE A 166 17.69 -3.65 -12.23
N TRP A 167 17.29 -3.26 -13.44
CA TRP A 167 16.64 -1.96 -13.67
C TRP A 167 15.32 -1.81 -12.91
N VAL A 168 14.49 -2.85 -12.91
CA VAL A 168 13.23 -2.87 -12.16
C VAL A 168 13.53 -2.87 -10.67
N SER A 169 14.52 -3.65 -10.23
CA SER A 169 14.96 -3.70 -8.83
C SER A 169 15.37 -2.32 -8.32
N ALA A 170 16.15 -1.57 -9.10
CA ALA A 170 16.60 -0.23 -8.72
C ALA A 170 15.45 0.79 -8.72
N LEU A 171 14.49 0.66 -9.64
CA LEU A 171 13.34 1.57 -9.69
C LEU A 171 12.44 1.45 -8.45
N VAL A 172 12.26 0.22 -7.94
CA VAL A 172 11.35 -0.06 -6.81
C VAL A 172 12.04 -0.08 -5.44
N SER A 173 13.34 0.22 -5.36
CA SER A 173 14.11 0.22 -4.11
C SER A 173 14.15 1.58 -3.40
N VAL A 174 13.31 2.53 -3.82
CA VAL A 174 13.27 3.93 -3.33
C VAL A 174 12.24 4.09 -2.23
#